data_AF-V7DFT3-F1
#
_entry.id   AF-V7DFT3-F1
#
_cell.length_a   1.000
_cell.length_b   1.000
_cell.length_c   1.000
_cell.angle_alpha   90.00
_cell.angle_beta   90.00
_cell.angle_gamma   90.00
#
_symmetry.space_group_name_H-M   'P 1'
#
loop_
_entity.id
_entity.type
_entity.pdbx_description
1 polymer ?
#
loop_
_entity_poly.entity_id
_entity_poly.type
_entity_poly.pdbx_seq_one_letter_code
_entity_poly.pdbx_strand_id
1 'polypeptide(L)'
;MSKVNVLVVDDAPFIRDLVRKCLRNAFPGMTIDDAVNGRKAMAMLGKEAFDLVLCDWEMPEMSGLELLTWCRQQPELKNLQFIMVTSRGDKENVIQAIQAGVSDFVGKPFTNEQLLTKVKKALTKIGKLDSLMSSGPARANSAFANDSLNALTAGKPEAVKVAAPAPAPATAPARPVAN
;
A
#
# COMPACT_ATOMS: atom_id res chain seq x y z
N MET A 1 -18.69 -4.25 -11.49
CA MET A 1 -17.58 -3.69 -10.70
C MET A 1 -16.97 -4.81 -9.89
N SER A 2 -15.67 -5.05 -9.99
CA SER A 2 -14.98 -6.07 -9.19
C SER A 2 -14.91 -5.58 -7.74
N LYS A 3 -15.79 -6.12 -6.88
CA LYS A 3 -15.80 -5.82 -5.45
C LYS A 3 -14.52 -6.40 -4.83
N VAL A 4 -13.80 -5.59 -4.06
CA VAL A 4 -12.61 -6.05 -3.33
C VAL A 4 -12.97 -6.18 -1.87
N ASN A 5 -12.77 -7.38 -1.32
CA ASN A 5 -13.08 -7.69 0.07
C ASN A 5 -11.78 -7.85 0.85
N VAL A 6 -11.63 -7.10 1.94
CA VAL A 6 -10.45 -7.12 2.82
C VAL A 6 -10.86 -7.49 4.22
N LEU A 7 -10.15 -8.44 4.81
CA LEU A 7 -10.33 -8.83 6.20
C LEU A 7 -9.20 -8.26 7.06
N VAL A 8 -9.56 -7.54 8.11
CA VAL A 8 -8.61 -7.00 9.10
C VAL A 8 -8.74 -7.80 10.40
N VAL A 9 -7.66 -8.44 10.82
CA VAL A 9 -7.63 -9.30 12.01
C VAL A 9 -6.64 -8.72 13.00
N ASP A 10 -7.13 -8.21 14.12
CA ASP A 10 -6.31 -7.66 15.19
C ASP A 10 -7.15 -7.65 16.48
N ASP A 11 -6.57 -8.03 17.61
CA ASP A 11 -7.27 -8.09 18.89
C ASP A 11 -7.55 -6.68 19.44
N ALA A 12 -6.67 -5.72 19.15
CA ALA A 12 -6.82 -4.33 19.56
C ALA A 12 -7.88 -3.62 18.69
N PRO A 13 -9.01 -3.17 19.27
CA PRO A 13 -10.06 -2.47 18.51
C PRO A 13 -9.56 -1.17 17.89
N PHE A 14 -8.63 -0.48 18.56
CA PHE A 14 -8.01 0.73 18.06
C PHE A 14 -7.25 0.51 16.74
N ILE A 15 -6.50 -0.60 16.62
CA ILE A 15 -5.74 -0.90 15.39
C ILE A 15 -6.70 -1.25 14.25
N ARG A 16 -7.75 -2.03 14.51
CA ARG A 16 -8.79 -2.33 13.52
C ARG A 16 -9.44 -1.06 12.97
N ASP A 17 -9.81 -0.13 13.85
CA ASP A 17 -10.40 1.14 13.43
C ASP A 17 -9.42 2.03 12.65
N LEU A 18 -8.15 2.08 13.06
CA LEU A 18 -7.11 2.81 12.36
C LEU A 18 -6.94 2.29 10.92
N VAL A 19 -6.76 0.98 10.79
CA VAL A 19 -6.60 0.30 9.49
C VAL A 19 -7.84 0.49 8.63
N ARG A 20 -9.04 0.28 9.19
CA ARG A 20 -10.32 0.48 8.48
C ARG A 20 -10.44 1.89 7.93
N LYS A 21 -10.17 2.92 8.75
CA LYS A 21 -10.23 4.33 8.32
C LYS A 21 -9.21 4.62 7.23
N CYS A 22 -7.98 4.15 7.39
CA CYS A 22 -6.91 4.31 6.41
C CYS A 22 -7.30 3.73 5.04
N LEU A 23 -7.79 2.48 5.04
CA LEU A 23 -8.20 1.75 3.85
C LEU A 23 -9.42 2.37 3.16
N ARG A 24 -10.45 2.75 3.93
CA ARG A 24 -11.66 3.37 3.38
C ARG A 24 -11.38 4.71 2.72
N ASN A 25 -10.48 5.50 3.29
CA ASN A 25 -10.07 6.79 2.73
C ASN A 25 -9.30 6.62 1.41
N ALA A 26 -8.50 5.57 1.29
CA ALA A 26 -7.71 5.31 0.08
C ALA A 26 -8.48 4.57 -1.02
N PHE A 27 -9.45 3.71 -0.64
CA PHE A 27 -10.17 2.83 -1.55
C PHE A 27 -11.68 2.84 -1.27
N PRO A 28 -12.45 3.79 -1.84
CA PRO A 28 -13.87 3.96 -1.54
C PRO A 28 -14.77 2.76 -1.94
N GLY A 29 -14.34 1.97 -2.93
CA GLY A 29 -15.07 0.79 -3.43
C GLY A 29 -14.74 -0.52 -2.71
N MET A 30 -13.96 -0.48 -1.63
CA MET A 30 -13.49 -1.66 -0.92
C MET A 30 -14.39 -2.01 0.26
N THR A 31 -14.74 -3.28 0.38
CA THR A 31 -15.45 -3.82 1.56
C THR A 31 -14.43 -4.27 2.58
N ILE A 32 -14.60 -3.83 3.82
CA ILE A 32 -13.64 -4.06 4.90
C ILE A 32 -14.40 -4.70 6.05
N ASP A 33 -14.08 -5.95 6.32
CA ASP A 33 -14.57 -6.71 7.46
C ASP A 33 -13.48 -6.88 8.50
N ASP A 34 -13.86 -7.12 9.75
CA ASP A 34 -12.90 -7.24 10.84
C ASP A 34 -13.17 -8.42 11.79
N ALA A 35 -12.09 -9.00 12.29
CA ALA A 35 -12.10 -10.09 13.23
C ALA A 35 -11.20 -9.77 14.44
N VAL A 36 -11.63 -10.20 15.61
CA VAL A 36 -10.96 -9.94 16.91
C VAL A 36 -9.83 -10.93 17.20
N ASN A 37 -9.78 -12.04 16.48
CA ASN A 37 -8.80 -13.12 16.67
C ASN A 37 -8.75 -14.01 15.43
N GLY A 38 -7.74 -14.89 15.38
CA GLY A 38 -7.55 -15.81 14.25
C GLY A 38 -8.71 -16.80 14.07
N ARG A 39 -9.38 -17.21 15.15
CA ARG A 39 -10.50 -18.17 15.08
C ARG A 39 -11.74 -17.60 14.40
N LYS A 40 -12.10 -16.35 14.73
CA LYS A 40 -13.18 -15.63 14.05
C LYS A 40 -12.81 -15.36 12.59
N ALA A 41 -11.56 -14.99 12.32
CA ALA A 41 -11.08 -14.80 10.95
C ALA A 41 -11.18 -16.10 10.13
N MET A 42 -10.78 -17.25 10.68
CA MET A 42 -10.92 -18.56 10.05
C MET A 42 -12.39 -18.86 9.71
N ALA A 43 -13.31 -18.61 10.66
CA ALA A 43 -14.74 -18.83 10.42
C ALA A 43 -15.32 -17.91 9.33
N MET A 44 -14.79 -16.69 9.18
CA MET A 44 -15.19 -15.76 8.11
C MET A 44 -14.60 -16.17 6.75
N LEU A 45 -13.32 -16.55 6.71
CA LEU A 45 -12.63 -17.04 5.52
C LEU A 45 -13.25 -18.33 4.95
N GLY A 46 -13.90 -19.14 5.80
CA GLY A 46 -14.63 -20.33 5.38
C GLY A 46 -16.05 -20.06 4.85
N LYS A 47 -16.59 -18.85 5.02
CA LYS A 47 -17.94 -18.48 4.59
C LYS A 47 -17.95 -17.51 3.42
N GLU A 48 -16.96 -16.63 3.36
CA GLU A 48 -16.89 -15.53 2.41
C GLU A 48 -15.52 -15.48 1.74
N ALA A 49 -15.51 -15.04 0.48
CA ALA A 49 -14.28 -14.87 -0.28
C ALA A 49 -13.66 -13.50 0.01
N PHE A 50 -12.39 -13.51 0.41
CA PHE A 50 -11.58 -12.33 0.62
C PHE A 50 -10.43 -12.28 -0.40
N ASP A 51 -9.99 -11.08 -0.72
CA ASP A 51 -8.87 -10.83 -1.63
C ASP A 51 -7.57 -10.58 -0.89
N LEU A 52 -7.69 -9.98 0.29
CA LEU A 52 -6.58 -9.58 1.13
C LEU A 52 -6.93 -9.76 2.60
N VAL A 53 -5.99 -10.30 3.37
CA VAL A 53 -6.03 -10.34 4.83
C VAL A 53 -4.89 -9.49 5.37
N LEU A 54 -5.22 -8.60 6.30
CA LEU A 54 -4.28 -7.91 7.17
C LEU A 54 -4.41 -8.55 8.55
N CYS A 55 -3.41 -9.31 9.00
CA CYS A 55 -3.51 -10.08 10.23
C CYS A 55 -2.40 -9.71 11.20
N ASP A 56 -2.75 -9.45 12.46
CA ASP A 56 -1.75 -9.36 13.52
C ASP A 56 -1.13 -10.72 13.81
N TRP A 57 0.14 -10.71 14.23
CA TRP A 57 0.82 -11.92 14.66
C TRP A 57 0.35 -12.42 16.03
N GLU A 58 0.25 -11.51 16.99
CA GLU A 58 0.04 -11.81 18.40
C GLU A 58 -1.44 -11.63 18.77
N MET A 59 -2.21 -12.70 18.59
CA MET A 59 -3.63 -12.69 18.93
C MET A 59 -3.95 -13.83 19.92
N PRO A 60 -4.94 -13.62 20.81
CA PRO A 60 -5.44 -14.69 21.66
C PRO A 60 -6.11 -15.78 20.83
N GLU A 61 -6.19 -16.99 21.40
CA GLU A 61 -6.78 -18.21 20.82
C GLU A 61 -6.06 -18.80 19.61
N MET A 62 -5.62 -17.96 18.66
CA MET A 62 -4.97 -18.38 17.42
C MET A 62 -4.11 -17.24 16.88
N SER A 63 -2.82 -17.52 16.69
CA SER A 63 -1.85 -16.57 16.15
C SER A 63 -2.04 -16.33 14.65
N GLY A 64 -1.50 -15.20 14.17
CA GLY A 64 -1.50 -14.89 12.73
C GLY A 64 -0.75 -15.92 11.90
N LEU A 65 0.33 -16.51 12.44
CA LEU A 65 1.10 -17.56 11.76
C LEU A 65 0.29 -18.86 11.63
N GLU A 66 -0.42 -19.26 12.67
CA GLU A 66 -1.33 -20.42 12.59
C GLU A 66 -2.44 -20.18 11.57
N LEU A 67 -3.00 -18.96 11.54
CA LEU A 67 -4.05 -18.60 10.58
C LEU A 67 -3.52 -18.66 9.14
N LEU A 68 -2.33 -18.10 8.88
CA LEU A 68 -1.67 -18.16 7.59
C LEU A 68 -1.42 -19.61 7.16
N THR A 69 -0.91 -20.44 8.08
CA THR A 69 -0.62 -21.86 7.81
C THR A 69 -1.89 -22.60 7.43
N TRP A 70 -2.98 -22.38 8.17
CA TRP A 70 -4.29 -22.93 7.84
C TRP A 70 -4.79 -22.45 6.47
N CYS A 71 -4.68 -21.15 6.16
CA CYS A 71 -5.06 -20.60 4.86
C CYS A 71 -4.31 -21.28 3.70
N ARG A 72 -3.01 -21.59 3.86
CA ARG A 72 -2.25 -22.27 2.79
C ARG A 72 -2.59 -23.75 2.62
N GLN A 73 -3.19 -24.37 3.62
CA GLN A 73 -3.72 -25.73 3.51
C GLN A 73 -5.04 -25.77 2.72
N GLN A 74 -5.81 -24.68 2.71
CA GLN A 74 -7.06 -24.60 1.96
C GLN A 74 -6.80 -24.29 0.47
N PRO A 75 -7.24 -25.14 -0.47
CA PRO A 75 -7.02 -24.92 -1.92
C PRO A 75 -7.53 -23.57 -2.42
N GLU A 76 -8.66 -23.11 -1.89
CA GLU A 76 -9.34 -21.87 -2.29
C GLU A 76 -8.61 -20.62 -1.79
N LEU A 77 -7.86 -20.72 -0.69
CA LEU A 77 -7.15 -19.61 -0.05
C LEU A 77 -5.66 -19.56 -0.39
N LYS A 78 -5.16 -20.44 -1.28
CA LYS A 78 -3.74 -20.45 -1.69
C LYS A 78 -3.31 -19.14 -2.36
N ASN A 79 -4.20 -18.53 -3.13
CA ASN A 79 -3.93 -17.29 -3.86
C ASN A 79 -4.29 -16.02 -3.06
N LEU A 80 -4.89 -16.18 -1.87
CA LEU A 80 -5.26 -15.09 -0.97
C LEU A 80 -4.02 -14.28 -0.60
N GLN A 81 -4.08 -12.96 -0.78
CA GLN A 81 -3.02 -12.09 -0.32
C GLN A 81 -3.08 -12.00 1.20
N PHE A 82 -1.95 -12.30 1.85
CA PHE A 82 -1.88 -12.29 3.30
C PHE A 82 -0.73 -11.39 3.72
N ILE A 83 -1.04 -10.27 4.36
CA ILE A 83 -0.06 -9.35 4.90
C ILE A 83 -0.06 -9.51 6.41
N MET A 84 1.11 -9.84 6.94
CA MET A 84 1.31 -9.93 8.38
C MET A 84 1.58 -8.54 8.95
N VAL A 85 0.93 -8.20 10.05
CA VAL A 85 1.17 -6.99 10.84
C VAL A 85 1.75 -7.46 12.17
N THR A 86 2.88 -6.91 12.61
CA THR A 86 3.55 -7.44 13.81
C THR A 86 4.43 -6.41 14.50
N SER A 87 4.45 -6.41 15.83
CA SER A 87 5.46 -5.70 16.63
C SER A 87 6.80 -6.46 16.71
N ARG A 88 6.79 -7.76 16.35
CA ARG A 88 7.97 -8.62 16.32
C ARG A 88 8.64 -8.54 14.95
N GLY A 89 9.68 -7.70 14.87
CA GLY A 89 10.52 -7.56 13.68
C GLY A 89 11.70 -8.55 13.62
N ASP A 90 11.74 -9.54 14.50
CA ASP A 90 12.88 -10.47 14.59
C ASP A 90 13.01 -11.29 13.31
N LYS A 91 14.26 -11.50 12.88
CA LYS A 91 14.58 -12.21 11.63
C LYS A 91 13.93 -13.60 11.57
N GLU A 92 13.88 -14.31 12.69
CA GLU A 92 13.32 -15.66 12.79
C GLU A 92 11.81 -15.69 12.51
N ASN A 93 11.05 -14.73 13.06
CA ASN A 93 9.61 -14.63 12.84
C ASN A 93 9.29 -14.29 11.38
N VAL A 94 10.10 -13.39 10.78
CA VAL A 94 9.98 -13.05 9.35
C VAL A 94 10.26 -14.27 8.47
N ILE A 95 11.29 -15.06 8.79
CA ILE A 95 11.61 -16.29 8.05
C ILE A 95 10.44 -17.29 8.13
N GLN A 96 9.86 -17.49 9.32
CA GLN A 96 8.70 -18.37 9.50
C GLN A 96 7.50 -17.90 8.66
N ALA A 97 7.21 -16.60 8.64
CA ALA A 97 6.13 -16.03 7.83
C ALA A 97 6.34 -16.29 6.33
N ILE A 98 7.57 -16.10 5.85
CA ILE A 98 7.94 -16.32 4.44
C ILE A 98 7.81 -17.79 4.08
N GLN A 99 8.29 -18.70 4.94
CA GLN A 99 8.16 -20.14 4.73
C GLN A 99 6.69 -20.61 4.71
N ALA A 100 5.85 -19.98 5.54
CA ALA A 100 4.40 -20.21 5.54
C ALA A 100 3.67 -19.56 4.33
N GLY A 101 4.39 -18.86 3.44
CA GLY A 101 3.82 -18.28 2.22
C GLY A 101 3.09 -16.95 2.44
N VAL A 102 3.56 -16.11 3.36
CA VAL A 102 3.07 -14.73 3.51
C VAL A 102 3.32 -13.91 2.24
N SER A 103 2.41 -13.00 1.89
CA SER A 103 2.59 -12.10 0.73
C SER A 103 3.53 -10.94 1.02
N ASP A 104 3.40 -10.33 2.20
CA ASP A 104 4.24 -9.23 2.67
C ASP A 104 4.09 -9.08 4.20
N PHE A 105 4.90 -8.22 4.82
CA PHE A 105 4.79 -7.92 6.25
C PHE A 105 4.91 -6.42 6.53
N VAL A 106 4.34 -6.00 7.65
CA VAL A 106 4.33 -4.63 8.16
C VAL A 106 4.70 -4.65 9.64
N GLY A 107 5.77 -3.95 9.99
CA GLY A 107 6.18 -3.77 11.38
C GLY A 107 5.34 -2.70 12.08
N LYS A 108 4.92 -2.95 13.32
CA LYS A 108 4.36 -1.95 14.25
C LYS A 108 5.52 -1.23 14.96
N PRO A 109 5.47 0.10 15.13
CA PRO A 109 4.44 1.02 14.64
C PRO A 109 4.57 1.28 13.11
N PHE A 110 3.43 1.33 12.41
CA PHE A 110 3.38 1.62 10.98
C PHE A 110 2.73 2.98 10.69
N THR A 111 3.11 3.61 9.59
CA THR A 111 2.42 4.78 9.06
C THR A 111 1.34 4.37 8.05
N ASN A 112 0.33 5.22 7.86
CA ASN A 112 -0.70 5.01 6.85
C ASN A 112 -0.10 4.78 5.46
N GLU A 113 0.95 5.52 5.10
CA GLU A 113 1.63 5.39 3.82
C GLU A 113 2.30 4.01 3.64
N GLN A 114 2.95 3.49 4.68
CA GLN A 114 3.57 2.16 4.64
C GLN A 114 2.52 1.07 4.44
N LEU A 115 1.42 1.12 5.20
CA LEU A 115 0.32 0.19 5.07
C LEU A 115 -0.30 0.24 3.66
N LEU A 116 -0.63 1.44 3.18
CA LEU A 116 -1.22 1.64 1.86
C LEU A 116 -0.31 1.16 0.73
N THR A 117 1.00 1.37 0.85
CA THR A 117 1.97 0.89 -0.15
C THR A 117 1.94 -0.63 -0.27
N LYS A 118 1.89 -1.33 0.86
CA LYS A 118 1.86 -2.80 0.92
C LYS A 118 0.55 -3.35 0.38
N VAL A 119 -0.57 -2.71 0.75
CA VAL A 119 -1.91 -3.05 0.24
C VAL A 119 -2.00 -2.83 -1.26
N LYS A 120 -1.53 -1.68 -1.78
CA LYS A 120 -1.49 -1.41 -3.23
C LYS A 120 -0.71 -2.49 -3.97
N LYS A 121 0.48 -2.84 -3.49
CA LYS A 121 1.32 -3.89 -4.07
C LYS A 121 0.61 -5.25 -4.11
N ALA A 122 -0.09 -5.61 -3.02
CA ALA A 122 -0.88 -6.83 -2.97
C ALA A 122 -2.05 -6.82 -3.97
N LEU A 123 -2.77 -5.70 -4.08
CA LEU A 123 -3.88 -5.52 -5.01
C LEU A 123 -3.44 -5.49 -6.48
N THR A 124 -2.28 -4.91 -6.79
CA THR A 124 -1.68 -4.95 -8.13
C THR A 124 -1.34 -6.40 -8.51
N LYS A 125 -0.82 -7.19 -7.57
CA LYS A 125 -0.44 -8.58 -7.81
C LYS A 125 -1.62 -9.47 -8.21
N ILE A 126 -2.83 -9.15 -7.73
CA ILE A 126 -4.06 -9.86 -8.09
C ILE A 126 -4.87 -9.15 -9.20
N GLY A 127 -4.33 -8.09 -9.82
CA GLY A 127 -4.98 -7.36 -10.91
C GLY A 127 -6.25 -6.58 -10.51
N LYS A 128 -6.48 -6.35 -9.21
CA LYS A 128 -7.69 -5.68 -8.70
C LYS A 128 -7.49 -4.18 -8.40
N LEU A 129 -6.27 -3.66 -8.51
CA LEU A 129 -5.98 -2.24 -8.23
C LEU A 129 -6.68 -1.31 -9.23
N ASP A 130 -6.59 -1.57 -10.54
CA ASP A 130 -7.19 -0.72 -11.57
C ASP A 130 -8.70 -0.62 -11.41
N SER A 131 -9.37 -1.75 -11.10
CA SER A 131 -10.82 -1.76 -10.84
C SER A 131 -11.22 -0.90 -9.65
N LEU A 132 -10.40 -0.83 -8.60
CA LEU A 132 -10.64 0.02 -7.43
C LEU A 132 -10.39 1.50 -7.72
N MET A 133 -9.36 1.81 -8.50
CA MET A 133 -8.98 3.18 -8.85
C MET A 133 -9.92 3.80 -9.90
N SER A 134 -10.43 3.01 -10.85
CA SER A 134 -11.40 3.46 -11.85
C SER A 134 -12.81 3.68 -11.29
N SER A 135 -13.07 3.24 -10.05
CA SER A 135 -14.36 3.43 -9.37
C SER A 135 -14.45 4.73 -8.55
N GLY A 136 -13.41 5.58 -8.58
CA GLY A 136 -13.50 6.96 -8.10
C GLY A 136 -14.22 7.87 -9.10
N PRO A 137 -14.82 9.01 -8.70
CA PRO A 137 -15.40 9.95 -9.65
C PRO A 137 -14.30 10.36 -10.62
N ALA A 138 -14.57 10.20 -11.92
CA ALA A 138 -13.66 10.54 -13.00
C ALA A 138 -13.01 11.91 -12.73
N ARG A 139 -11.75 11.90 -12.29
CA ARG A 139 -10.86 13.05 -12.41
C ARG A 139 -9.97 12.79 -13.60
N ALA A 140 -10.19 13.66 -14.57
CA ALA A 140 -9.55 13.80 -15.86
C ALA A 140 -8.03 13.60 -15.86
N ASN A 141 -7.58 13.22 -17.06
CA ASN A 141 -6.22 13.29 -17.60
C ASN A 141 -5.19 12.29 -17.06
N SER A 142 -5.21 11.10 -17.67
CA SER A 142 -3.97 10.46 -18.11
C SER A 142 -3.32 11.30 -19.22
N ALA A 143 -2.72 12.42 -18.83
CA ALA A 143 -1.82 13.25 -19.65
C ALA A 143 -0.35 13.06 -19.23
N PHE A 144 -0.01 11.90 -18.64
CA PHE A 144 1.35 11.58 -18.22
C PHE A 144 1.64 10.10 -18.47
N ALA A 145 1.68 9.70 -19.75
CA ALA A 145 2.35 8.48 -20.20
C ALA A 145 2.37 8.44 -21.73
N ASN A 146 3.23 9.24 -22.39
CA ASN A 146 4.05 8.76 -23.53
C ASN A 146 5.00 9.77 -24.20
N ASP A 147 5.02 11.05 -23.83
CA ASP A 147 5.74 12.06 -24.66
C ASP A 147 7.19 12.35 -24.21
N SER A 148 7.95 11.32 -23.84
CA SER A 148 9.36 11.52 -23.40
C SER A 148 10.38 10.58 -24.03
N LEU A 149 10.01 9.81 -25.07
CA LEU A 149 10.97 9.01 -25.83
C LEU A 149 11.07 9.39 -27.32
N ASN A 150 10.07 10.08 -27.89
CA ASN A 150 10.08 10.49 -29.30
C ASN A 150 10.79 11.83 -29.58
N ALA A 151 11.15 12.61 -28.56
CA ALA A 151 11.80 13.92 -28.74
C ALA A 151 13.33 13.86 -28.91
N LEU A 152 13.93 12.67 -28.85
CA LEU A 152 15.40 12.47 -28.85
C LEU A 152 15.96 11.88 -30.16
N THR A 153 15.16 11.76 -31.23
CA THR A 153 15.65 11.13 -32.48
C THR A 153 15.05 11.73 -33.77
N ALA A 154 15.28 13.02 -33.99
CA ALA A 154 15.36 13.69 -35.30
C ALA A 154 15.76 15.15 -35.02
N GLY A 155 16.72 15.84 -35.64
CA GLY A 155 17.38 15.64 -36.91
C GLY A 155 17.54 17.01 -37.60
N LYS A 156 18.62 17.73 -37.26
CA LYS A 156 19.29 18.86 -37.96
C LYS A 156 18.78 20.32 -37.87
N PRO A 157 19.71 21.30 -38.01
CA PRO A 157 19.62 22.67 -37.48
C PRO A 157 19.32 23.74 -38.54
N GLU A 158 18.73 24.86 -38.11
CA GLU A 158 18.77 26.12 -38.86
C GLU A 158 18.79 27.33 -37.89
N ALA A 159 19.27 28.47 -38.39
CA ALA A 159 20.23 29.33 -37.73
C ALA A 159 19.68 30.72 -37.31
N VAL A 160 20.23 31.25 -36.20
CA VAL A 160 20.70 32.65 -35.96
C VAL A 160 19.69 33.83 -36.07
N LYS A 161 19.57 34.66 -35.00
CA LYS A 161 20.23 35.99 -34.87
C LYS A 161 19.76 36.83 -33.63
N VAL A 162 20.69 37.00 -32.67
CA VAL A 162 21.12 38.26 -31.96
C VAL A 162 20.08 39.12 -31.20
N ALA A 163 20.33 39.36 -29.90
CA ALA A 163 20.77 40.66 -29.35
C ALA A 163 20.79 40.67 -27.81
N ALA A 164 21.96 40.92 -27.22
CA ALA A 164 22.15 41.44 -25.86
C ALA A 164 21.97 42.98 -25.88
N PRO A 165 21.86 43.73 -24.75
CA PRO A 165 22.86 43.75 -23.68
C PRO A 165 22.32 43.89 -22.24
N ALA A 166 23.22 43.64 -21.28
CA ALA A 166 23.16 44.05 -19.86
C ALA A 166 23.35 45.60 -19.71
N PRO A 167 23.35 46.26 -18.52
CA PRO A 167 23.92 45.82 -17.23
C PRO A 167 23.17 46.23 -15.94
N ALA A 168 23.72 45.78 -14.80
CA ALA A 168 23.40 46.14 -13.41
C ALA A 168 23.69 47.63 -13.07
N PRO A 169 23.39 48.13 -11.84
CA PRO A 169 24.34 47.95 -10.73
C PRO A 169 23.74 47.90 -9.29
N ALA A 170 24.56 47.38 -8.35
CA ALA A 170 24.86 47.86 -6.98
C ALA A 170 23.70 48.05 -5.96
N THR A 171 23.81 47.89 -4.63
CA THR A 171 24.89 47.67 -3.65
C THR A 171 24.21 47.34 -2.30
N ALA A 172 24.92 46.66 -1.40
CA ALA A 172 24.56 46.41 0.00
C ALA A 172 24.57 47.72 0.86
N PRO A 173 24.20 47.70 2.17
CA PRO A 173 25.06 47.10 3.18
C PRO A 173 24.35 46.32 4.31
N ALA A 174 25.07 45.34 4.83
CA ALA A 174 24.82 44.71 6.12
C ALA A 174 25.18 45.67 7.28
N ARG A 175 24.45 45.56 8.39
CA ARG A 175 24.89 46.02 9.71
C ARG A 175 24.56 44.98 10.79
N PRO A 176 25.32 44.97 11.90
CA PRO A 176 25.55 43.79 12.74
C PRO A 176 24.85 43.87 14.10
N VAL A 177 24.71 42.74 14.79
CA VAL A 177 24.55 42.59 16.27
C VAL A 177 24.79 41.10 16.59
N ALA A 178 25.92 40.73 17.19
CA ALA A 178 26.16 40.66 18.64
C ALA A 178 25.41 39.50 19.34
N ASN A 179 26.11 38.37 19.54
CA ASN A 179 26.43 37.75 20.83
C ASN A 179 27.39 36.57 20.62
#